data_AF-A0A943K2A5-F1
#
_entry.id   AF-A0A943K2A5-F1
#
_cell.length_a   1.000
_cell.length_b   1.000
_cell.length_c   1.000
_cell.angle_alpha   90.00
_cell.angle_beta   90.00
_cell.angle_gamma   90.00
#
_symmetry.space_group_name_H-M   'P 1'
#
loop_
_entity.id
_entity.type
_entity.pdbx_description
1 polymer ?
#
loop_
_entity_poly.entity_id
_entity_poly.type
_entity_poly.pdbx_seq_one_letter_code
_entity_poly.pdbx_strand_id
1 'polypeptide(L)' 'MKNLETKVEEIQHLLFEARSLVKICALASDSCITDKELQLRDNLEIYEVLRKVNLLLANIERILDS' A
#
# COMPACT_ATOMS: atom_id res chain seq x y z
N MET A 1 -26.19 -5.48 -4.81
CA MET A 1 -25.11 -6.21 -4.14
C MET A 1 -24.13 -6.68 -5.19
N LYS A 2 -22.84 -6.34 -5.07
CA LYS A 2 -21.79 -7.03 -5.85
C LYS A 2 -21.82 -8.51 -5.47
N ASN A 3 -21.56 -9.41 -6.42
CA ASN A 3 -21.42 -10.82 -6.09
C ASN A 3 -20.16 -11.02 -5.22
N LEU A 4 -20.06 -12.16 -4.54
CA LEU A 4 -18.95 -12.43 -3.64
C LEU A 4 -17.60 -12.49 -4.38
N GLU A 5 -17.56 -13.04 -5.59
CA GLU A 5 -16.35 -13.13 -6.42
C GLU A 5 -15.78 -11.75 -6.75
N THR A 6 -16.61 -10.81 -7.20
CA THR A 6 -16.21 -9.43 -7.51
C THR A 6 -15.66 -8.71 -6.27
N LYS A 7 -16.25 -8.94 -5.09
CA LYS A 7 -15.70 -8.38 -3.84
C LYS A 7 -14.33 -8.96 -3.52
N VAL A 8 -14.15 -10.27 -3.68
CA VAL A 8 -12.87 -10.95 -3.45
C VAL A 8 -11.80 -10.44 -4.41
N GLU A 9 -12.11 -10.32 -5.71
CA GLU A 9 -11.19 -9.80 -6.72
C GLU A 9 -10.74 -8.37 -6.41
N GLU A 10 -11.68 -7.49 -6.05
CA GLU A 10 -11.37 -6.10 -5.66
C GLU A 10 -10.49 -6.04 -4.40
N ILE A 11 -10.81 -6.82 -3.37
CA ILE A 11 -10.01 -6.89 -2.14
C ILE A 11 -8.61 -7.42 -2.45
N GLN A 12 -8.49 -8.46 -3.28
CA GLN A 12 -7.19 -9.00 -3.67
C GLN A 12 -6.34 -7.95 -4.37
N HIS A 13 -6.91 -7.20 -5.33
CA HIS A 13 -6.20 -6.10 -6.00
C HIS A 13 -5.69 -5.06 -5.00
N LEU A 14 -6.55 -4.58 -4.10
CA LEU A 14 -6.17 -3.59 -3.08
C LEU A 14 -5.10 -4.11 -2.12
N LEU A 15 -5.18 -5.38 -1.72
CA LEU A 15 -4.16 -6.03 -0.88
C LEU A 15 -2.81 -6.13 -1.60
N PHE A 16 -2.81 -6.45 -2.90
CA PHE A 16 -1.60 -6.49 -3.71
C PHE A 16 -0.94 -5.12 -3.83
N GLU A 17 -1.74 -4.07 -4.02
CA GLU A 17 -1.26 -2.69 -4.08
C GLU A 17 -0.64 -2.26 -2.74
N ALA A 18 -1.35 -2.49 -1.63
CA ALA A 18 -0.87 -2.17 -0.29
C ALA A 18 0.46 -2.89 0.00
N ARG A 19 0.55 -4.18 -0.31
CA ARG A 19 1.77 -4.98 -0.13
C ARG A 19 2.91 -4.47 -1.00
N SER A 20 2.64 -4.04 -2.23
CA SER A 20 3.65 -3.50 -3.14
C SER A 20 4.21 -2.17 -2.61
N LEU A 21 3.35 -1.28 -2.11
CA LEU A 21 3.77 -0.02 -1.48
C LEU A 21 4.67 -0.27 -0.27
N VAL A 22 4.30 -1.21 0.61
CA VAL A 22 5.12 -1.57 1.77
C VAL A 22 6.49 -2.10 1.35
N LYS A 23 6.55 -2.98 0.34
CA LYS A 23 7.82 -3.51 -0.19
C LYS A 23 8.70 -2.41 -0.77
N ILE A 24 8.14 -1.52 -1.59
CA ILE A 24 8.87 -0.39 -2.18
C ILE A 24 9.37 0.53 -1.08
N CYS A 25 8.54 0.85 -0.10
CA CYS A 25 8.94 1.67 1.04
C CYS A 25 10.09 1.04 1.82
N ALA A 26 10.02 -0.26 2.10
CA ALA A 26 11.09 -0.98 2.78
C ALA A 26 12.40 -0.92 1.98
N LEU A 27 12.34 -1.19 0.67
CA LEU A 27 13.50 -1.11 -0.22
C LEU A 27 14.10 0.30 -0.26
N ALA A 28 13.26 1.32 -0.43
CA ALA A 28 13.68 2.72 -0.50
C ALA A 28 14.18 3.26 0.85
N SER A 29 13.73 2.68 1.97
CA SER A 29 14.26 2.99 3.31
C SER A 29 15.55 2.24 3.65
N ASP A 30 15.91 1.21 2.90
CA ASP A 30 17.14 0.46 3.13
C ASP A 30 18.35 1.31 2.68
N SER A 31 19.27 1.49 3.61
CA SER A 31 20.55 2.20 3.42
C SER A 31 21.43 1.62 2.30
N CYS A 32 21.12 0.41 1.81
CA CYS A 32 21.84 -0.25 0.73
C CYS A 32 21.57 0.34 -0.67
N ILE A 33 20.52 1.16 -0.86
CA ILE A 33 20.31 1.86 -2.14
C ILE A 33 21.28 3.04 -2.24
N THR A 34 22.31 2.92 -3.06
CA THR A 34 23.33 3.97 -3.23
C THR A 34 22.84 5.17 -4.05
N ASP A 35 21.79 4.97 -4.85
CA ASP A 35 21.11 6.06 -5.56
C ASP A 35 20.22 6.84 -4.60
N LYS A 36 20.71 8.02 -4.20
CA LYS A 36 20.00 8.88 -3.26
C LYS A 36 18.62 9.28 -3.79
N GLU A 37 18.39 9.38 -5.11
CA GLU A 37 17.09 9.78 -5.66
C GLU A 37 16.01 8.71 -5.48
N LEU A 38 16.43 7.46 -5.25
CA LEU A 38 15.54 6.33 -5.00
C LEU A 38 15.35 6.03 -3.51
N GLN A 39 16.06 6.73 -2.62
CA GLN A 39 15.94 6.57 -1.19
C GLN A 39 14.82 7.44 -0.61
N LEU A 40 14.10 6.91 0.36
CA LEU A 40 13.28 7.72 1.27
C LEU A 40 14.22 8.45 2.22
N ARG A 41 14.23 9.77 2.15
CA ARG A 41 15.18 10.63 2.87
C ARG A 41 14.56 11.28 4.09
N ASP A 42 13.24 11.42 4.13
CA ASP A 42 12.54 12.05 5.24
C ASP A 42 11.33 11.25 5.74
N ASN A 43 10.89 11.61 6.95
CA ASN A 43 9.75 10.98 7.60
C ASN A 43 8.41 11.34 6.93
N LEU A 44 8.36 12.41 6.13
CA LEU A 44 7.16 12.82 5.41
C LEU A 44 6.88 11.86 4.24
N GLU A 45 7.92 11.45 3.52
CA GLU A 45 7.78 10.45 2.46
C GLU A 45 7.30 9.10 3.01
N ILE A 46 7.83 8.66 4.17
CA ILE A 46 7.34 7.47 4.88
C ILE A 46 5.88 7.64 5.29
N TYR A 47 5.52 8.81 5.84
CA TYR A 47 4.14 9.12 6.22
C TYR A 47 3.18 9.02 5.03
N GLU A 48 3.56 9.53 3.85
CA GLU A 48 2.72 9.45 2.65
C GLU A 48 2.50 7.99 2.18
N VAL A 49 3.51 7.12 2.28
CA VAL A 49 3.34 5.68 2.02
C VAL A 49 2.35 5.09 3.03
N LEU A 50 2.55 5.31 4.33
CA LEU A 50 1.68 4.78 5.39
C LEU A 50 0.23 5.26 5.23
N ARG A 51 0.04 6.53 4.88
CA ARG A 51 -1.27 7.13 4.62
C ARG A 51 -1.97 6.45 3.44
N LYS A 52 -1.26 6.19 2.35
CA LYS A 52 -1.80 5.46 1.18
C LYS A 52 -2.16 4.01 1.53
N VAL A 53 -1.29 3.31 2.26
CA VAL A 53 -1.58 1.95 2.73
C VAL A 53 -2.84 1.94 3.60
N ASN A 54 -2.96 2.87 4.56
CA ASN A 54 -4.13 2.97 5.42
C ASN A 54 -5.43 3.23 4.62
N LEU A 55 -5.38 4.05 3.58
CA LEU A 55 -6.52 4.28 2.69
C LEU A 55 -6.94 3.00 1.95
N LEU A 56 -5.98 2.21 1.46
CA LEU A 56 -6.26 0.93 0.81
C LEU A 56 -6.91 -0.06 1.78
N LEU A 57 -6.44 -0.13 3.03
CA LEU A 57 -7.03 -0.96 4.08
C LEU A 57 -8.45 -0.52 4.42
N ALA A 58 -8.70 0.78 4.59
CA ALA A 58 -10.05 1.31 4.82
C ALA A 58 -11.01 1.01 3.66
N ASN A 59 -10.52 1.00 2.42
CA ASN A 59 -11.32 0.60 1.27
C ASN A 59 -11.66 -0.89 1.29
N ILE A 60 -10.74 -1.76 1.72
CA ILE A 60 -10.99 -3.19 1.90
C ILE A 60 -12.08 -3.41 2.96
N GLU A 61 -11.97 -2.76 4.11
CA GLU A 61 -12.98 -2.81 5.19
C GLU A 61 -14.36 -2.42 4.66
N ARG A 62 -14.44 -1.31 3.91
CA ARG A 62 -15.70 -0.86 3.30
C ARG A 62 -16.29 -1.87 2.30
N ILE A 63 -15.45 -2.58 1.53
CA ILE A 63 -15.95 -3.61 0.60
C ILE A 63 -16.47 -4.83 1.37
N LEU A 64 -15.81 -5.21 2.46
CA LEU A 64 -16.23 -6.30 3.34
C LEU A 64 -17.56 -5.99 4.04
N ASP A 65 -17.79 -4.74 4.44
CA ASP A 65 -19.02 -4.29 5.12
C ASP A 65 -20.21 -4.02 4.17
N SER A 66 -19.94 -3.83 2.88
CA SER A 66 -20.97 -3.70 1.81
C SER A 66 -21.60 -5.03 1.44
#